data_AF-A0A1I5LGI8-F1
#
_entry.id   AF-A0A1I5LGI8-F1
#
_cell.length_a   1.000
_cell.length_b   1.000
_cell.length_c   1.000
_cell.angle_alpha   90.00
_cell.angle_beta   90.00
_cell.angle_gamma   90.00
#
_symmetry.space_group_name_H-M   'P 1'
#
loop_
_entity.id
_entity.type
_entity.pdbx_description
1 polymer ?
#
loop_
_entity_poly.entity_id
_entity_poly.type
_entity_poly.pdbx_seq_one_letter_code
_entity_poly.pdbx_strand_id
1 'polypeptide(L)'
;MNLPLAMDSQLYIVIPSLEPLSQIISKHLAEKGNSIVYLTDNESEGYAIAAEEPRVRYRFCSPHDLNAIEHELYWVERNISPINSVVVMVNEEDIEQERMPISEDIFSLYASRLNENQPQLSLTYVITPKSKEKSSDSLADLHLKLCELAHKDQNGSGIKINHVVLSPGHEPLEGVCASIARDASDLIHFLSTNRAKAMQQQAFYFSN
;
A
#
# COMPACT_ATOMS: atom_id res chain seq x y z
N MET A 1 26.58 -3.66 25.83
CA MET A 1 25.61 -4.62 25.25
C MET A 1 24.63 -3.80 24.44
N ASN A 2 24.77 -3.80 23.11
CA ASN A 2 23.74 -3.20 22.26
C ASN A 2 22.60 -4.20 22.24
N LEU A 3 21.47 -3.83 22.84
CA LEU A 3 20.22 -4.55 22.63
C LEU A 3 20.00 -4.69 21.12
N PRO A 4 19.52 -5.84 20.62
CA PRO A 4 19.04 -5.88 19.25
C PRO A 4 18.01 -4.76 19.11
N LEU A 5 18.12 -3.96 18.06
CA LEU A 5 17.11 -2.96 17.69
C LEU A 5 15.75 -3.61 17.91
N ALA A 6 14.96 -3.08 18.84
CA ALA A 6 13.55 -3.41 18.88
C ALA A 6 13.06 -3.19 17.45
N MET A 7 12.63 -4.27 16.78
CA MET A 7 11.89 -4.12 15.53
C MET A 7 10.59 -3.46 15.96
N ASP A 8 10.54 -2.13 15.91
CA ASP A 8 9.34 -1.37 16.18
C ASP A 8 8.27 -1.87 15.21
N SER A 9 7.34 -2.67 15.73
CA SER A 9 6.20 -3.19 14.98
C SER A 9 5.48 -2.01 14.36
N GLN A 10 5.45 -1.94 13.04
CA GLN A 10 4.74 -0.88 12.32
C GLN A 10 3.26 -1.27 12.13
N LEU A 11 2.39 -0.26 12.05
CA LEU A 11 0.98 -0.45 11.71
C LEU A 11 0.75 -0.07 10.24
N TYR A 12 0.17 -1.00 9.49
CA TYR A 12 -0.24 -0.80 8.10
C TYR A 12 -1.75 -0.79 7.97
N ILE A 13 -2.25 0.10 7.13
CA ILE A 13 -3.60 0.00 6.57
C ILE A 13 -3.47 -0.63 5.18
N VAL A 14 -4.29 -1.61 4.86
CA VAL A 14 -4.37 -2.20 3.51
C VAL A 14 -5.79 -2.03 2.99
N ILE A 15 -5.92 -1.36 1.85
CA ILE A 15 -7.17 -1.17 1.10
C ILE A 15 -7.06 -1.99 -0.18
N PRO A 16 -7.78 -3.13 -0.30
CA PRO A 16 -7.67 -4.03 -1.44
C PRO A 16 -8.52 -3.57 -2.63
N SER A 17 -8.13 -4.04 -3.82
CA SER A 17 -8.89 -3.93 -5.08
C SER A 17 -9.07 -5.29 -5.75
N LEU A 18 -8.15 -6.25 -5.49
CA LEU A 18 -8.16 -7.61 -6.03
C LEU A 18 -7.65 -8.63 -5.02
N GLU A 19 -8.35 -9.77 -4.94
CA GLU A 19 -7.82 -11.03 -4.42
C GLU A 19 -6.99 -11.76 -5.49
N PRO A 20 -5.90 -12.48 -5.16
CA PRO A 20 -5.36 -12.80 -3.84
C PRO A 20 -4.18 -11.91 -3.38
N LEU A 21 -3.72 -10.99 -4.23
CA LEU A 21 -2.44 -10.28 -4.03
C LEU A 21 -2.41 -9.45 -2.73
N SER A 22 -3.48 -8.72 -2.43
CA SER A 22 -3.64 -7.93 -1.21
C SER A 22 -3.46 -8.77 0.06
N GLN A 23 -3.98 -10.00 0.05
CA GLN A 23 -3.89 -10.92 1.17
C GLN A 23 -2.45 -11.43 1.36
N ILE A 24 -1.77 -11.77 0.26
CA ILE A 24 -0.37 -12.23 0.30
C ILE A 24 0.54 -11.12 0.83
N ILE A 25 0.39 -9.89 0.33
CA ILE A 25 1.15 -8.73 0.82
C ILE A 25 0.89 -8.51 2.32
N SER A 26 -0.38 -8.55 2.74
CA SER A 26 -0.78 -8.37 4.13
C SER A 26 -0.16 -9.42 5.06
N LYS A 27 -0.22 -10.70 4.66
CA LYS A 27 0.39 -11.81 5.41
C LYS A 27 1.90 -11.66 5.52
N HIS A 28 2.60 -11.35 4.43
CA HIS A 28 4.05 -11.13 4.48
C HIS A 28 4.46 -9.90 5.30
N LEU A 29 3.67 -8.83 5.30
CA LEU A 29 3.90 -7.69 6.19
C LEU A 29 3.71 -8.11 7.65
N ALA A 30 2.69 -8.90 7.96
CA ALA A 30 2.43 -9.43 9.30
C ALA A 30 3.54 -10.39 9.79
N GLU A 31 4.04 -11.28 8.94
CA GLU A 31 5.15 -12.21 9.22
C GLU A 31 6.45 -11.48 9.62
N LYS A 32 6.63 -10.22 9.16
CA LYS A 32 7.74 -9.33 9.57
C LYS A 32 7.55 -8.73 10.97
N GLY A 33 6.48 -9.09 11.68
CA GLY A 33 6.17 -8.62 13.03
C GLY A 33 5.32 -7.35 13.07
N ASN A 34 4.75 -6.92 11.94
CA ASN A 34 3.89 -5.74 11.86
C ASN A 34 2.45 -6.05 12.24
N SER A 35 1.65 -5.00 12.48
CA SER A 35 0.19 -5.10 12.63
C SER A 35 -0.49 -4.57 11.37
N ILE A 36 -1.54 -5.25 10.91
CA ILE A 36 -2.25 -4.90 9.68
C ILE A 36 -3.70 -4.63 10.01
N VAL A 37 -4.26 -3.54 9.50
CA VAL A 37 -5.69 -3.31 9.44
C VAL A 37 -6.12 -3.43 7.97
N TYR A 38 -6.95 -4.43 7.71
CA TYR A 38 -7.47 -4.74 6.39
C TYR A 38 -8.85 -4.10 6.23
N LEU A 39 -8.96 -3.09 5.37
CA LEU A 39 -10.17 -2.28 5.15
C LEU A 39 -10.88 -2.74 3.87
N THR A 40 -11.97 -3.49 3.97
CA THR A 40 -12.73 -3.97 2.80
C THR A 40 -14.22 -4.05 3.11
N ASP A 41 -15.08 -3.89 2.11
CA ASP A 41 -16.53 -4.16 2.21
C ASP A 41 -16.87 -5.63 1.87
N ASN A 42 -15.88 -6.43 1.45
CA ASN A 42 -16.02 -7.88 1.33
C ASN A 42 -15.81 -8.56 2.70
N GLU A 43 -16.90 -8.79 3.43
CA GLU A 43 -16.86 -9.43 4.75
C GLU A 43 -16.24 -10.83 4.71
N SER A 44 -16.54 -11.63 3.68
CA SER A 44 -16.04 -13.00 3.58
C SER A 44 -14.51 -13.02 3.50
N GLU A 45 -13.95 -12.14 2.67
CA GLU A 45 -12.51 -11.94 2.54
C GLU A 45 -11.88 -11.44 3.84
N GLY A 46 -12.47 -10.38 4.41
CA GLY A 46 -11.99 -9.75 5.64
C GLY A 46 -11.91 -10.72 6.81
N TYR A 47 -12.97 -11.51 7.02
CA TYR A 47 -12.97 -12.54 8.07
C TYR A 47 -12.01 -13.69 7.77
N ALA A 48 -11.86 -14.10 6.51
CA ALA A 48 -10.93 -15.16 6.13
C ALA A 48 -9.48 -14.79 6.48
N ILE A 49 -9.00 -13.62 6.04
CA ILE A 49 -7.61 -13.22 6.32
C ILE A 49 -7.35 -12.98 7.81
N ALA A 50 -8.30 -12.40 8.54
CA ALA A 50 -8.17 -12.16 9.97
C ALA A 50 -8.18 -13.47 10.80
N ALA A 51 -8.83 -14.53 10.28
CA ALA A 51 -8.79 -15.86 10.89
C ALA A 51 -7.47 -16.58 10.63
N GLU A 52 -6.84 -16.34 9.48
CA GLU A 52 -5.58 -16.98 9.07
C GLU A 52 -4.34 -16.34 9.70
N GLU A 53 -4.32 -15.00 9.86
CA GLU A 53 -3.16 -14.26 10.37
C GLU A 53 -3.54 -13.41 11.61
N PRO A 54 -3.11 -13.80 12.83
CA PRO A 54 -3.48 -13.12 14.08
C PRO A 54 -3.11 -11.63 14.17
N ARG A 55 -2.15 -11.18 13.37
CA ARG A 55 -1.73 -9.77 13.30
C ARG A 55 -2.54 -8.93 12.32
N VAL A 56 -3.43 -9.56 11.55
CA VAL A 56 -4.36 -8.88 10.65
C VAL A 56 -5.70 -8.67 11.36
N ARG A 57 -6.19 -7.44 11.34
CA ARG A 57 -7.49 -7.04 11.86
C ARG A 57 -8.37 -6.58 10.72
N TYR A 58 -9.54 -7.17 10.58
CA TYR A 58 -10.53 -6.75 9.61
C TYR A 58 -11.37 -5.57 10.13
N ARG A 59 -11.65 -4.59 9.25
CA ARG A 59 -12.66 -3.55 9.45
C ARG A 59 -13.47 -3.40 8.17
N PHE A 60 -14.79 -3.38 8.31
CA PHE A 60 -15.69 -3.12 7.19
C PHE A 60 -15.56 -1.66 6.74
N CYS A 61 -15.16 -1.44 5.49
CA CYS A 61 -15.09 -0.11 4.88
C CYS A 61 -15.11 -0.25 3.35
N SER A 62 -16.02 0.46 2.68
CA SER A 62 -16.02 0.48 1.22
C SER A 62 -14.85 1.32 0.69
N PRO A 63 -14.07 0.84 -0.29
CA PRO A 63 -12.97 1.60 -0.88
C PRO A 63 -13.44 2.84 -1.68
N HIS A 64 -14.74 2.92 -1.99
CA HIS A 64 -15.34 4.04 -2.72
C HIS A 64 -15.89 5.15 -1.80
N ASP A 65 -15.99 4.90 -0.49
CA ASP A 65 -16.46 5.90 0.48
C ASP A 65 -15.27 6.56 1.17
N LEU A 66 -14.76 7.63 0.57
CA LEU A 66 -13.60 8.38 1.07
C LEU A 66 -13.81 8.92 2.50
N ASN A 67 -15.04 9.27 2.86
CA ASN A 67 -15.35 9.75 4.21
C ASN A 67 -15.29 8.60 5.23
N ALA A 68 -15.77 7.42 4.85
CA ALA A 68 -15.63 6.23 5.68
C ALA A 68 -14.17 5.84 5.88
N ILE A 69 -13.35 5.89 4.82
CA ILE A 69 -11.91 5.64 4.91
C ILE A 69 -11.26 6.61 5.90
N GLU A 70 -11.52 7.92 5.77
CA GLU A 70 -10.96 8.93 6.68
C GLU A 70 -11.35 8.64 8.15
N HIS A 71 -12.63 8.33 8.41
CA HIS A 71 -13.09 7.95 9.75
C HIS A 71 -12.39 6.70 10.29
N GLU A 72 -12.16 5.68 9.45
CA GLU A 72 -11.45 4.48 9.85
C GLU A 72 -9.98 4.75 10.17
N LEU A 73 -9.29 5.63 9.43
CA LEU A 73 -7.91 6.04 9.75
C LEU A 73 -7.84 6.64 11.17
N TYR A 74 -8.75 7.55 11.52
CA TYR A 74 -8.78 8.12 12.87
C TYR A 74 -9.16 7.11 13.94
N TRP A 75 -10.10 6.21 13.64
CA TRP A 75 -10.49 5.17 14.59
C TRP A 75 -9.30 4.24 14.87
N VAL A 76 -8.59 3.81 13.83
CA VAL A 76 -7.43 2.94 13.94
C VAL A 76 -6.33 3.60 14.75
N GLU A 77 -5.97 4.84 14.46
CA GLU A 77 -4.94 5.55 15.22
C GLU A 77 -5.30 5.64 16.71
N ARG A 78 -6.55 6.00 17.03
CA ARG A 78 -7.01 6.18 18.40
C ARG A 78 -7.06 4.88 19.20
N ASN A 79 -7.34 3.75 18.55
CA ASN A 79 -7.65 2.49 19.23
C ASN A 79 -6.57 1.41 19.07
N ILE A 80 -5.66 1.54 18.11
CA ILE A 80 -4.65 0.51 17.79
C ILE A 80 -3.25 1.08 18.01
N SER A 81 -2.78 1.97 17.13
CA SER A 81 -1.43 2.54 17.14
C SER A 81 -1.34 3.63 16.06
N PRO A 82 -0.37 4.57 16.12
CA PRO A 82 -0.05 5.43 14.99
C PRO A 82 0.15 4.65 13.69
N ILE A 83 -0.44 5.14 12.60
CA ILE A 83 -0.36 4.50 11.28
C ILE A 83 0.99 4.86 10.65
N ASN A 84 1.77 3.85 10.26
CA ASN A 84 3.06 4.06 9.60
C ASN A 84 2.92 4.10 8.08
N SER A 85 2.03 3.27 7.52
CA SER A 85 1.86 3.20 6.09
C SER A 85 0.44 2.78 5.69
N VAL A 86 0.00 3.30 4.56
CA VAL A 86 -1.22 2.87 3.87
C VAL A 86 -0.81 2.22 2.55
N VAL A 87 -1.33 1.03 2.29
CA VAL A 87 -1.15 0.30 1.04
C VAL A 87 -2.50 0.25 0.34
N VAL A 88 -2.57 0.82 -0.85
CA VAL A 88 -3.78 0.84 -1.69
C VAL A 88 -3.51 -0.01 -2.92
N MET A 89 -4.29 -1.08 -3.09
CA MET A 89 -4.26 -1.86 -4.31
C MET A 89 -5.07 -1.15 -5.38
N VAL A 90 -4.57 -1.10 -6.61
CA VAL A 90 -5.18 -0.36 -7.72
C VAL A 90 -5.11 -1.20 -8.99
N ASN A 91 -6.24 -1.33 -9.68
CA ASN A 91 -6.21 -1.88 -11.04
C ASN A 91 -5.82 -0.78 -12.01
N GLU A 92 -4.99 -1.11 -12.99
CA GLU A 92 -4.60 -0.19 -14.07
C GLU A 92 -5.82 0.40 -14.78
N GLU A 93 -6.91 -0.34 -14.91
CA GLU A 93 -8.13 0.15 -15.55
C GLU A 93 -8.88 1.23 -14.79
N ASP A 94 -8.65 1.33 -13.48
CA ASP A 94 -9.27 2.33 -12.60
C ASP A 94 -8.45 3.63 -12.55
N ILE A 95 -7.29 3.68 -13.23
CA ILE A 95 -6.42 4.86 -13.29
C ILE A 95 -6.87 5.75 -14.45
N GLU A 96 -7.48 6.89 -14.10
CA GLU A 96 -7.88 7.91 -15.08
C GLU A 96 -6.87 9.05 -15.13
N GLN A 97 -6.24 9.28 -16.29
CA GLN A 97 -5.33 10.42 -16.51
C GLN A 97 -4.26 10.57 -15.40
N GLU A 98 -3.64 9.46 -15.00
CA GLU A 98 -2.61 9.40 -13.94
C GLU A 98 -3.13 9.69 -12.52
N ARG A 99 -4.45 9.84 -12.33
CA ARG A 99 -5.06 9.97 -11.00
C ARG A 99 -5.42 8.60 -10.45
N MET A 100 -4.95 8.34 -9.24
CA MET A 100 -5.29 7.14 -8.50
C MET A 100 -6.77 7.19 -8.07
N PRO A 101 -7.48 6.04 -8.04
CA PRO A 101 -8.91 5.99 -7.73
C PRO A 101 -9.25 6.47 -6.31
N ILE A 102 -8.30 6.34 -5.38
CA ILE A 102 -8.40 6.91 -4.04
C ILE A 102 -7.43 8.09 -3.97
N SER A 103 -7.97 9.31 -3.80
CA SER A 103 -7.20 10.55 -3.79
C SER A 103 -6.18 10.59 -2.65
N GLU A 104 -4.99 11.12 -2.95
CA GLU A 104 -3.92 11.39 -1.99
C GLU A 104 -4.32 12.46 -0.95
N ASP A 105 -5.31 13.31 -1.27
CA ASP A 105 -5.77 14.41 -0.43
C ASP A 105 -6.26 13.92 0.94
N ILE A 106 -6.93 12.77 1.00
CA ILE A 106 -7.48 12.24 2.26
C ILE A 106 -6.34 11.84 3.21
N PHE A 107 -5.28 11.26 2.66
CA PHE A 107 -4.12 10.83 3.41
C PHE A 107 -3.24 12.01 3.81
N SER A 108 -3.16 13.01 2.95
CA SER A 108 -2.47 14.29 3.22
C SER A 108 -3.19 15.06 4.34
N LEU A 109 -4.52 15.10 4.32
CA LEU A 109 -5.34 15.70 5.38
C LEU A 109 -5.12 14.98 6.71
N TYR A 110 -5.16 13.64 6.70
CA TYR A 110 -4.84 12.83 7.88
C TYR A 110 -3.43 13.13 8.39
N ALA A 111 -2.43 13.11 7.51
CA ALA A 111 -1.03 13.32 7.86
C ALA A 111 -0.73 14.73 8.40
N SER A 112 -1.44 15.76 7.92
CA SER A 112 -1.28 17.15 8.40
C SER A 112 -1.59 17.33 9.89
N ARG A 113 -2.28 16.36 10.50
CA ARG A 113 -2.66 16.36 11.91
C ARG A 113 -1.73 15.52 12.78
N LEU A 114 -0.83 14.75 12.17
CA LEU A 114 0.18 13.99 12.88
C LEU A 114 1.17 14.96 13.55
N ASN A 115 1.64 14.59 14.74
CA ASN A 115 2.61 15.42 15.46
C ASN A 115 3.93 15.46 14.66
N GLU A 116 4.65 16.59 14.69
CA GLU A 116 5.95 16.77 14.00
C GLU A 116 7.01 15.72 14.37
N ASN A 117 6.84 15.04 15.52
CA ASN A 117 7.72 13.97 15.99
C ASN A 117 7.36 12.56 15.48
N GLN A 118 6.25 12.40 14.74
CA GLN A 118 5.86 11.12 14.16
C GLN A 118 6.56 10.89 12.81
N PRO A 119 6.85 9.61 12.47
CA PRO A 119 7.37 9.29 11.15
C PRO A 119 6.37 9.71 10.07
N GLN A 120 6.88 10.28 8.98
CA GLN A 120 6.06 10.70 7.84
C GLN A 120 5.28 9.52 7.29
N LEU A 121 3.96 9.69 7.10
CA LEU A 121 3.08 8.66 6.56
C LEU A 121 3.54 8.25 5.16
N SER A 122 3.64 6.93 4.93
CA SER A 122 3.95 6.37 3.61
C SER A 122 2.69 5.79 2.96
N LEU A 123 2.24 6.39 1.87
CA LEU A 123 1.20 5.89 1.00
C LEU A 123 1.83 5.12 -0.16
N THR A 124 1.40 3.89 -0.38
CA THR A 124 1.89 3.06 -1.49
C THR A 124 0.73 2.54 -2.32
N TYR A 125 0.68 2.95 -3.58
CA TYR A 125 -0.22 2.39 -4.58
C TYR A 125 0.44 1.19 -5.25
N VAL A 126 -0.15 0.01 -5.10
CA VAL A 126 0.29 -1.21 -5.78
C VAL A 126 -0.61 -1.43 -6.99
N ILE A 127 -0.05 -1.25 -8.18
CA ILE A 127 -0.78 -1.18 -9.45
C ILE A 127 -0.68 -2.53 -10.17
N THR A 128 -1.82 -3.13 -10.44
CA THR A 128 -1.95 -4.40 -11.16
C THR A 128 -2.44 -4.21 -12.60
N PRO A 129 -2.00 -5.04 -13.56
CA PRO A 129 -2.38 -4.92 -14.96
C PRO A 129 -3.87 -5.11 -15.21
N LYS A 130 -4.39 -4.44 -16.25
CA LYS A 130 -5.81 -4.49 -16.68
C LYS A 130 -6.29 -5.88 -17.13
N SER A 131 -5.40 -6.79 -17.52
CA SER A 131 -5.77 -8.19 -17.83
C SER A 131 -4.54 -9.10 -17.91
N LYS A 132 -4.76 -10.41 -18.12
CA LYS A 132 -3.70 -11.37 -18.49
C LYS A 132 -3.13 -11.12 -19.90
N GLU A 133 -3.63 -10.14 -20.63
CA GLU A 133 -3.14 -9.85 -21.97
C GLU A 133 -1.85 -9.03 -21.93
N LYS A 134 -0.95 -9.39 -22.84
CA LYS A 134 0.46 -8.98 -22.92
C LYS A 134 0.66 -7.52 -23.32
N SER A 135 -0.13 -6.56 -22.86
CA SER A 135 0.18 -5.14 -23.12
C SER A 135 1.16 -4.60 -22.08
N SER A 136 2.40 -5.11 -22.11
CA SER A 136 3.52 -4.58 -21.32
C SER A 136 3.73 -3.09 -21.52
N ASP A 137 3.39 -2.59 -22.71
CA ASP A 137 3.68 -1.24 -23.14
C ASP A 137 2.84 -0.20 -22.37
N SER A 138 1.60 -0.54 -22.02
CA SER A 138 0.71 0.34 -21.24
C SER A 138 1.24 0.59 -19.83
N LEU A 139 1.69 -0.46 -19.14
CA LEU A 139 2.24 -0.34 -17.78
C LEU A 139 3.64 0.29 -17.78
N ALA A 140 4.45 0.03 -18.79
CA ALA A 140 5.75 0.68 -18.95
C ALA A 140 5.56 2.19 -19.18
N ASP A 141 4.63 2.59 -20.05
CA ASP A 141 4.28 3.99 -20.29
C ASP A 141 3.73 4.66 -19.02
N LEU A 142 2.85 3.97 -18.28
CA LEU A 142 2.36 4.44 -16.98
C LEU A 142 3.52 4.63 -15.98
N HIS A 143 4.42 3.66 -15.88
CA HIS A 143 5.58 3.75 -14.99
C HIS A 143 6.49 4.94 -15.36
N LEU A 144 6.76 5.17 -16.65
CA LEU A 144 7.55 6.31 -17.11
C LEU A 144 6.86 7.64 -16.75
N LYS A 145 5.55 7.74 -16.94
CA LYS A 145 4.78 8.92 -16.54
C LYS A 145 4.80 9.16 -15.03
N LEU A 146 4.65 8.11 -14.22
CA LEU A 146 4.75 8.22 -12.76
C LEU A 146 6.16 8.64 -12.32
N CYS A 147 7.21 8.19 -13.01
CA CYS A 147 8.57 8.68 -12.82
C CYS A 147 8.70 10.17 -13.15
N GLU A 148 8.11 10.62 -14.27
CA GLU A 148 8.10 12.05 -14.61
C GLU A 148 7.37 12.90 -13.58
N LEU A 149 6.22 12.44 -13.09
CA LEU A 149 5.45 13.11 -12.04
C LEU A 149 6.26 13.23 -10.75
N ALA A 150 6.93 12.15 -10.33
CA ALA A 150 7.81 12.15 -9.17
C ALA A 150 8.97 13.16 -9.26
N HIS A 151 9.38 13.53 -10.48
CA HIS A 151 10.38 14.57 -10.70
C HIS A 151 9.81 15.99 -10.79
N LYS A 152 8.56 16.14 -11.23
CA LYS A 152 7.89 17.44 -11.40
C LYS A 152 7.27 17.95 -10.10
N ASP A 153 6.70 17.06 -9.30
CA ASP A 153 5.96 17.42 -8.10
C ASP A 153 6.76 17.09 -6.83
N GLN A 154 7.50 18.08 -6.34
CA GLN A 154 8.18 18.02 -5.03
C GLN A 154 7.45 18.84 -3.96
N ASN A 155 6.25 19.36 -4.28
CA ASN A 155 5.55 20.31 -3.44
C ASN A 155 4.36 19.66 -2.71
N GLY A 156 4.63 19.12 -1.52
CA GLY A 156 3.90 19.59 -0.34
C GLY A 156 2.69 18.78 0.14
N SER A 157 2.53 17.51 -0.22
CA SER A 157 1.46 16.66 0.36
C SER A 157 1.71 16.30 1.83
N GLY A 158 2.94 16.48 2.34
CA GLY A 158 3.31 16.10 3.70
C GLY A 158 3.42 14.58 3.91
N ILE A 159 3.15 13.78 2.87
CA ILE A 159 3.25 12.32 2.87
C ILE A 159 4.30 11.83 1.88
N LYS A 160 4.78 10.59 2.06
CA LYS A 160 5.59 9.89 1.06
C LYS A 160 4.66 9.08 0.18
N ILE A 161 4.79 9.22 -1.13
CA ILE A 161 3.93 8.58 -2.12
C ILE A 161 4.78 7.63 -2.94
N ASN A 162 4.40 6.36 -2.97
CA ASN A 162 5.10 5.34 -3.72
C ASN A 162 4.13 4.67 -4.69
N HIS A 163 4.61 4.45 -5.91
CA HIS A 163 3.89 3.67 -6.91
C HIS A 163 4.68 2.40 -7.17
N VAL A 164 4.05 1.25 -7.00
CA VAL A 164 4.64 -0.07 -7.26
C VAL A 164 3.84 -0.70 -8.39
N VAL A 165 4.38 -0.62 -9.61
CA VAL A 165 3.76 -1.17 -10.81
C VAL A 165 4.20 -2.62 -10.99
N LEU A 166 3.24 -3.53 -11.09
CA LEU A 166 3.50 -4.95 -11.27
C LEU A 166 3.27 -5.34 -12.73
N SER A 167 4.25 -5.98 -13.34
CA SER A 167 4.13 -6.46 -14.72
C SER A 167 3.09 -7.59 -14.87
N PRO A 168 2.54 -7.80 -16.08
CA PRO A 168 1.63 -8.92 -16.34
C PRO A 168 2.33 -10.25 -16.11
N GLY A 169 1.75 -11.10 -15.26
CA GLY A 169 2.20 -12.47 -15.09
C GLY A 169 1.95 -13.30 -16.35
N HIS A 170 2.96 -14.03 -16.81
CA HIS A 170 2.80 -15.00 -17.91
C HIS A 170 2.14 -16.32 -17.50
N GLU A 171 1.96 -16.57 -16.19
CA GLU A 171 1.44 -17.84 -15.67
C GLU A 171 0.29 -17.69 -14.66
N PRO A 172 -0.56 -18.73 -14.47
CA PRO A 172 -1.68 -18.70 -13.54
C PRO A 172 -1.21 -18.68 -12.07
N LEU A 173 -1.27 -17.49 -11.47
CA LEU A 173 -1.79 -17.11 -10.13
C LEU A 173 -1.44 -17.84 -8.81
N GLU A 174 -0.63 -18.91 -8.73
CA GLU A 174 -0.27 -19.46 -7.40
C GLU A 174 1.21 -19.37 -7.01
N GLY A 175 2.16 -19.65 -7.92
CA GLY A 175 3.59 -19.64 -7.61
C GLY A 175 4.29 -18.28 -7.82
N VAL A 176 4.05 -17.68 -8.99
CA VAL A 176 4.74 -16.46 -9.44
C VAL A 176 4.18 -15.19 -8.77
N CYS A 177 2.90 -15.20 -8.41
CA CYS A 177 2.29 -14.09 -7.67
C CYS A 177 2.89 -13.98 -6.26
N ALA A 178 3.34 -15.08 -5.65
CA ALA A 178 3.94 -15.09 -4.32
C ALA A 178 5.32 -14.41 -4.27
N SER A 179 6.17 -14.59 -5.30
CA SER A 179 7.50 -13.95 -5.32
C SER A 179 7.40 -12.44 -5.50
N ILE A 180 6.60 -11.97 -6.46
CA ILE A 180 6.39 -10.53 -6.67
C ILE A 180 5.67 -9.91 -5.47
N ALA A 181 4.66 -10.56 -4.91
CA ALA A 181 3.98 -10.06 -3.71
C ALA A 181 4.94 -9.93 -2.52
N ARG A 182 5.85 -10.89 -2.37
CA ARG A 182 6.89 -10.83 -1.35
C ARG A 182 7.87 -9.70 -1.59
N ASP A 183 8.39 -9.54 -2.81
CA ASP A 183 9.32 -8.46 -3.14
C ASP A 183 8.65 -7.08 -2.98
N ALA A 184 7.38 -6.95 -3.37
CA ALA A 184 6.58 -5.76 -3.14
C ALA A 184 6.38 -5.50 -1.64
N SER A 185 6.07 -6.53 -0.84
CA SER A 185 5.94 -6.43 0.62
C SER A 185 7.25 -5.99 1.29
N ASP A 186 8.39 -6.54 0.85
CA ASP A 186 9.73 -6.18 1.33
C ASP A 186 10.04 -4.71 1.01
N LEU A 187 9.74 -4.26 -0.22
CA LEU A 187 9.91 -2.88 -0.62
C LEU A 187 8.99 -1.94 0.18
N ILE A 188 7.69 -2.27 0.30
CA ILE A 188 6.72 -1.49 1.09
C ILE A 188 7.22 -1.32 2.52
N HIS A 189 7.66 -2.40 3.15
CA HIS A 189 8.19 -2.36 4.50
C HIS A 189 9.44 -1.50 4.61
N PHE A 190 10.36 -1.60 3.63
CA PHE A 190 11.55 -0.76 3.61
C PHE A 190 11.19 0.73 3.48
N LEU A 191 10.28 1.08 2.56
CA LEU A 191 9.86 2.46 2.28
C LEU A 191 9.11 3.10 3.46
N SER A 192 8.38 2.31 4.26
CA SER A 192 7.71 2.77 5.47
C SER A 192 8.66 2.99 6.66
N THR A 193 9.94 2.64 6.55
CA THR A 193 10.91 2.87 7.63
C THR A 193 11.54 4.26 7.58
N ASN A 194 12.01 4.73 8.74
CA ASN A 194 12.82 5.96 8.83
C ASN A 194 14.20 5.85 8.15
N ARG A 195 14.58 4.66 7.69
CA ARG A 195 15.85 4.42 6.98
C ARG A 195 15.75 4.78 5.50
N ALA A 196 14.55 4.71 4.93
CA ALA A 196 14.31 5.17 3.58
C ALA A 196 14.38 6.71 3.55
N LYS A 197 15.56 7.24 3.22
CA LYS A 197 15.78 8.63 2.80
C LYS A 197 15.11 8.80 1.44
N ALA A 198 13.80 8.95 1.45
CA ALA A 198 12.98 8.91 0.25
C ALA A 198 12.73 10.31 -0.30
N MET A 199 12.64 10.39 -1.63
CA MET A 199 11.96 11.49 -2.31
C MET A 199 10.48 11.51 -1.86
N GLN A 200 9.80 12.66 -1.98
CA GLN A 200 8.37 12.73 -1.62
C GLN A 200 7.52 11.77 -2.47
N GLN A 201 7.91 11.57 -3.72
CA GLN A 201 7.24 10.67 -4.64
C GLN A 201 8.24 9.73 -5.33
N GLN A 202 7.88 8.46 -5.47
CA GLN A 202 8.71 7.43 -6.10
C GLN A 202 7.83 6.48 -6.93
N ALA A 203 8.42 5.90 -7.98
CA ALA A 203 7.79 4.86 -8.78
C ALA A 203 8.76 3.70 -9.01
N PHE A 204 8.25 2.47 -8.90
CA PHE A 204 8.98 1.22 -9.03
C PHE A 204 8.23 0.31 -10.01
N TYR A 205 8.98 -0.50 -10.76
CA TYR A 205 8.42 -1.46 -11.69
C TYR A 205 8.99 -2.85 -11.40
N PHE A 206 8.12 -3.82 -11.12
CA PHE A 206 8.49 -5.22 -10.92
C PHE A 206 8.15 -6.02 -12.18
N SER A 207 9.18 -6.38 -12.93
CA SER A 207 9.06 -7.33 -14.04
C SER A 207 9.10 -8.78 -13.53
N ASN A 208 8.20 -9.62 -14.03
CA ASN A 208 8.32 -11.08 -13.96
C ASN A 208 9.49 -11.58 -14.82
#